data_AF-A0A519GMI9-F1
#
_entry.id   AF-A0A519GMI9-F1
#
_cell.length_a   1.000
_cell.length_b   1.000
_cell.length_c   1.000
_cell.angle_alpha   90.00
_cell.angle_beta   90.00
_cell.angle_gamma   90.00
#
_symmetry.space_group_name_H-M   'P 1'
#
loop_
_entity.id
_entity.type
_entity.pdbx_description
1 polymer ?
#
loop_
_entity_poly.entity_id
_entity_poly.type
_entity_poly.pdbx_seq_one_letter_code
_entity_poly.pdbx_strand_id
1 'polypeptide(L)'
;MRRTRFRGTAAAAIALAAGLLAGCTAPSGGSGATPSATASPVVAATAADVCARAQALLADDDADRALTLIDDFRAQALARMEAGSSDPADVAAARACEPERAAALLAGSAAPAPPRDAFGFVAAVDAWEAAQKGWLGAALTLITWTLAVSAALVVVARLLVFIVPWTSLPARWRRSQPFRSPVSWWPLPLIVAGVATVAWCGASLTPSGELGALWPLGVPGPLGVLGLLGVLAALIGMWRTVHWFGARPRVAVSVTGADGSASAVRSAQVAALTAELGAAPPRSIETPGASDITQLTDATSTVSKNPFITFFTTVIEFMVNVSPWQVTITDLADGSSHVDIRWNGRAVDAATLNPTSLSIGSNGPKDVAQRLQAAFITTTLVNTYADMTGLYGATRWRSVALAFVAVSPFDDAERKRLLTRAVVEDPRNALARRGRDN
;
A
#
# COMPACT_ATOMS: atom_id res chain seq x y z
N MET A 1 -19.34 21.46 27.06
CA MET A 1 -18.56 20.23 26.79
C MET A 1 -19.51 19.04 26.72
N ARG A 2 -19.83 18.53 25.52
CA ARG A 2 -20.63 17.31 25.32
C ARG A 2 -19.74 16.28 24.61
N ARG A 3 -19.45 15.16 25.28
CA ARG A 3 -18.78 14.00 24.70
C ARG A 3 -19.84 13.07 24.09
N THR A 4 -19.94 13.04 22.77
CA THR A 4 -20.70 11.99 22.07
C THR A 4 -19.75 10.85 21.71
N ARG A 5 -19.99 9.69 22.34
CA ARG A 5 -19.33 8.41 22.02
C ARG A 5 -19.82 7.94 20.65
N PHE A 6 -18.92 7.76 19.69
CA PHE A 6 -19.17 6.97 18.49
C PHE A 6 -18.37 5.67 18.61
N ARG A 7 -19.04 4.60 19.03
CA ARG A 7 -18.60 3.21 18.86
C ARG A 7 -19.61 2.54 17.96
N GLY A 8 -19.15 1.91 16.88
CA GLY A 8 -19.94 0.96 16.11
C GLY A 8 -20.20 1.37 14.66
N THR A 9 -19.22 1.18 13.79
CA THR A 9 -19.44 0.98 12.33
C THR A 9 -18.32 0.19 11.63
N ALA A 10 -17.29 -0.29 12.33
CA ALA A 10 -16.19 -1.04 11.71
C ALA A 10 -16.41 -2.58 11.64
N ALA A 11 -17.44 -3.13 12.28
CA ALA A 11 -17.63 -4.58 12.40
C ALA A 11 -18.52 -5.23 11.32
N ALA A 12 -19.19 -4.44 10.47
CA ALA A 12 -20.19 -4.98 9.53
C ALA A 12 -19.61 -5.46 8.18
N ALA A 13 -18.35 -5.18 7.86
CA ALA A 13 -17.78 -5.48 6.54
C ALA A 13 -17.08 -6.85 6.43
N ILE A 14 -16.87 -7.58 7.54
CA ILE A 14 -16.08 -8.83 7.55
C ILE A 14 -16.95 -10.10 7.70
N ALA A 15 -18.23 -9.97 8.07
CA ALA A 15 -19.10 -11.11 8.38
C ALA A 15 -19.67 -11.86 7.16
N LEU A 16 -19.43 -11.41 5.93
CA LEU A 16 -20.05 -11.99 4.73
C LEU A 16 -19.22 -13.09 4.03
N ALA A 17 -18.03 -13.43 4.55
CA ALA A 17 -17.13 -14.39 3.90
C ALA A 17 -17.03 -15.77 4.58
N ALA A 18 -17.64 -16.00 5.75
CA ALA A 18 -17.38 -17.19 6.56
C ALA A 18 -18.47 -18.29 6.54
N GLY A 19 -19.51 -18.16 5.71
CA GLY A 19 -20.72 -18.99 5.80
C GLY A 19 -20.76 -20.29 4.98
N LEU A 20 -19.70 -20.69 4.26
CA LEU A 20 -19.83 -21.70 3.19
C LEU A 20 -19.02 -23.00 3.34
N LEU A 21 -18.44 -23.31 4.51
CA LEU A 21 -17.61 -24.51 4.68
C LEU A 21 -17.94 -25.32 5.94
N ALA A 22 -19.13 -25.94 5.99
CA ALA A 22 -19.41 -26.97 6.97
C ALA A 22 -20.26 -28.10 6.37
N GLY A 23 -19.64 -29.26 6.17
CA GLY A 23 -20.35 -30.52 6.01
C GLY A 23 -19.65 -31.52 5.11
N CYS A 24 -18.99 -32.53 5.70
CA CYS A 24 -19.01 -33.91 5.22
C CYS A 24 -18.37 -34.84 6.28
N THR A 25 -19.18 -35.77 6.80
CA THR A 25 -18.82 -36.83 7.73
C THR A 25 -18.41 -38.11 6.99
N ALA A 26 -17.44 -38.85 7.54
CA ALA A 26 -16.92 -40.11 7.01
C ALA A 26 -17.72 -41.34 7.48
N PRO A 27 -17.68 -42.47 6.75
CA PRO A 27 -18.06 -43.77 7.28
C PRO A 27 -16.86 -44.71 7.51
N SER A 28 -17.04 -45.56 8.51
CA SER A 28 -16.11 -46.55 9.07
C SER A 28 -16.39 -47.98 8.58
N GLY A 29 -15.35 -48.81 8.53
CA GLY A 29 -15.41 -50.19 9.06
C GLY A 29 -15.07 -51.34 8.12
N GLY A 30 -14.35 -52.33 8.66
CA GLY A 30 -14.37 -53.73 8.18
C GLY A 30 -13.07 -54.51 8.37
N SER A 31 -12.93 -55.22 9.50
CA SER A 31 -11.87 -56.22 9.76
C SER A 31 -12.19 -57.58 9.12
N GLY A 32 -11.20 -58.25 8.53
CA GLY A 32 -11.30 -59.63 8.02
C GLY A 32 -10.13 -60.50 8.48
N ALA A 33 -10.44 -61.76 8.83
CA ALA A 33 -9.66 -62.68 9.64
C ALA A 33 -8.59 -63.51 8.89
N THR A 34 -7.60 -63.99 9.64
CA THR A 34 -6.46 -64.82 9.19
C THR A 34 -6.76 -66.32 9.31
N PRO A 35 -6.45 -67.16 8.29
CA PRO A 35 -6.40 -68.61 8.44
C PRO A 35 -4.96 -69.14 8.54
N SER A 36 -4.74 -70.10 9.46
CA SER A 36 -3.49 -70.84 9.64
C SER A 36 -3.34 -71.96 8.61
N ALA A 37 -2.12 -72.13 8.06
CA ALA A 37 -1.77 -73.21 7.15
C ALA A 37 -0.74 -74.18 7.78
N THR A 38 -0.96 -75.46 7.54
CA THR A 38 -0.21 -76.62 8.02
C THR A 38 1.00 -76.91 7.13
N ALA A 39 2.19 -77.10 7.71
CA ALA A 39 3.45 -77.30 6.97
C ALA A 39 3.62 -78.73 6.43
N SER A 40 3.97 -78.83 5.14
CA SER A 40 4.52 -80.04 4.50
C SER A 40 6.06 -80.00 4.47
N PRO A 41 6.76 -81.15 4.43
CA PRO A 41 8.21 -81.22 4.55
C PRO A 41 8.92 -80.54 3.37
N VAL A 42 9.70 -79.50 3.69
CA VAL A 42 10.42 -78.65 2.75
C VAL A 42 11.67 -79.37 2.24
N VAL A 43 11.69 -79.70 0.94
CA VAL A 43 12.93 -79.92 0.20
C VAL A 43 13.71 -78.61 0.25
N ALA A 44 14.95 -78.64 0.74
CA ALA A 44 15.77 -77.44 0.91
C ALA A 44 15.98 -76.74 -0.45
N ALA A 45 15.16 -75.73 -0.73
CA ALA A 45 15.25 -74.94 -1.94
C ALA A 45 16.59 -74.18 -1.97
N THR A 46 17.24 -74.14 -3.14
CA THR A 46 18.45 -73.32 -3.29
C THR A 46 18.07 -71.85 -3.45
N ALA A 47 19.00 -70.94 -3.15
CA ALA A 47 18.77 -69.50 -3.33
C ALA A 47 18.36 -69.14 -4.79
N ALA A 48 18.89 -69.86 -5.77
CA ALA A 48 18.54 -69.66 -7.18
C ALA A 48 17.07 -70.01 -7.47
N ASP A 49 16.56 -71.10 -6.87
CA ASP A 49 15.16 -71.51 -7.05
C ASP A 49 14.19 -70.48 -6.45
N VAL A 50 14.55 -69.92 -5.28
CA VAL A 50 13.75 -68.89 -4.61
C VAL A 50 13.73 -67.59 -5.41
N CYS A 51 14.86 -67.11 -5.92
CA CYS A 51 14.90 -65.89 -6.72
C CYS A 51 14.13 -66.06 -8.04
N ALA A 52 14.29 -67.19 -8.73
CA ALA A 52 13.55 -67.49 -9.96
C ALA A 52 12.03 -67.54 -9.71
N ARG A 53 11.60 -68.11 -8.58
CA ARG A 53 10.18 -68.17 -8.20
C ARG A 53 9.63 -66.81 -7.81
N ALA A 54 10.39 -65.99 -7.10
CA ALA A 54 10.00 -64.62 -6.77
C ALA A 54 9.91 -63.75 -8.03
N GLN A 55 10.82 -63.92 -8.99
CA GLN A 55 10.76 -63.24 -10.27
C GLN A 55 9.50 -63.63 -11.07
N ALA A 56 9.11 -64.90 -11.06
CA ALA A 56 7.87 -65.35 -11.69
C ALA A 56 6.62 -64.72 -11.02
N LEU A 57 6.60 -64.64 -9.68
CA LEU A 57 5.52 -63.97 -8.94
C LEU A 57 5.43 -62.48 -9.26
N LEU A 58 6.57 -61.80 -9.42
CA LEU A 58 6.60 -60.40 -9.86
C LEU A 58 6.11 -60.22 -11.31
N ALA A 59 6.39 -61.18 -12.19
CA ALA A 59 5.87 -61.16 -13.56
C ALA A 59 4.35 -61.35 -13.63
N ASP A 60 3.77 -62.02 -12.63
CA ASP A 60 2.33 -62.22 -12.45
C ASP A 60 1.66 -61.11 -11.62
N ASP A 61 2.37 -60.00 -11.34
CA ASP A 61 1.91 -58.85 -10.53
C ASP A 61 1.54 -59.21 -9.06
N ASP A 62 2.10 -60.31 -8.53
CA ASP A 62 1.88 -60.79 -7.15
C ASP A 62 3.08 -60.42 -6.26
N ALA A 63 3.33 -59.12 -6.13
CA ALA A 63 4.48 -58.56 -5.40
C ALA A 63 4.50 -58.96 -3.92
N ASP A 64 3.34 -59.08 -3.28
CA ASP A 64 3.23 -59.44 -1.86
C ASP A 64 3.68 -60.89 -1.62
N ARG A 65 3.29 -61.84 -2.48
CA ARG A 65 3.79 -63.22 -2.37
C ARG A 65 5.26 -63.34 -2.73
N ALA A 66 5.73 -62.57 -3.72
CA ALA A 66 7.16 -62.52 -4.05
C ALA A 66 7.99 -62.05 -2.86
N LEU A 67 7.57 -60.97 -2.20
CA LEU A 67 8.23 -60.41 -1.02
C LEU A 67 8.22 -61.39 0.15
N THR A 68 7.07 -61.99 0.45
CA THR A 68 6.93 -62.99 1.53
C THR A 68 7.87 -64.18 1.31
N LEU A 69 7.93 -64.70 0.07
CA LEU A 69 8.80 -65.82 -0.28
C LEU A 69 10.29 -65.50 -0.07
N ILE A 70 10.72 -64.29 -0.46
CA ILE A 70 12.11 -63.84 -0.27
C ILE A 70 12.43 -63.64 1.22
N ASP A 71 11.53 -62.98 1.95
CA ASP A 71 11.74 -62.67 3.36
C ASP A 71 11.77 -63.93 4.23
N ASP A 72 10.90 -64.93 3.97
CA ASP A 72 10.90 -66.22 4.66
C ASP A 72 12.21 -66.98 4.45
N PHE A 73 12.73 -66.99 3.21
CA PHE A 73 14.01 -67.65 2.89
C PHE A 73 15.18 -66.96 3.60
N ARG A 74 15.22 -65.62 3.59
CA ARG A 74 16.28 -64.84 4.25
C ARG A 74 16.20 -64.97 5.77
N ALA A 75 15.01 -65.01 6.35
CA ALA A 75 14.81 -65.16 7.79
C ALA A 75 15.43 -66.45 8.33
N GLN A 76 15.33 -67.56 7.59
CA GLN A 76 15.95 -68.83 7.99
C GLN A 76 17.49 -68.78 7.98
N ALA A 77 18.08 -68.06 7.03
CA ALA A 77 19.53 -67.84 7.00
C ALA A 77 19.99 -66.92 8.14
N LEU A 78 19.26 -65.82 8.37
CA LEU A 78 19.54 -64.88 9.46
C LEU A 78 19.43 -65.54 10.84
N ALA A 79 18.40 -66.37 11.08
CA ALA A 79 18.23 -67.09 12.33
C ALA A 79 19.41 -68.06 12.62
N ARG A 80 19.96 -68.71 11.58
CA ARG A 80 21.15 -69.56 11.73
C ARG A 80 22.42 -68.75 12.00
N MET A 81 22.57 -67.59 11.38
CA MET A 81 23.67 -66.66 11.67
C MET A 81 23.60 -66.12 13.11
N GLU A 82 22.41 -65.77 13.60
CA GLU A 82 22.19 -65.35 14.99
C GLU A 82 22.51 -66.47 16.00
N ALA A 83 22.26 -67.73 15.61
CA ALA A 83 22.68 -68.92 16.38
C ALA A 83 24.19 -69.21 16.31
N GLY A 84 24.98 -68.36 15.65
CA GLY A 84 26.44 -68.45 15.59
C GLY A 84 27.00 -69.15 14.35
N SER A 85 26.18 -69.44 13.33
CA SER A 85 26.68 -69.96 12.05
C SER A 85 27.56 -68.93 11.35
N SER A 86 28.77 -69.34 10.97
CA SER A 86 29.70 -68.57 10.14
C SER A 86 29.82 -69.14 8.71
N ASP A 87 28.90 -70.02 8.31
CA ASP A 87 28.89 -70.62 6.99
C ASP A 87 28.73 -69.54 5.90
N PRO A 88 29.66 -69.42 4.94
CA PRO A 88 29.52 -68.52 3.79
C PRO A 88 28.20 -68.68 3.03
N ALA A 89 27.61 -69.88 3.04
CA ALA A 89 26.31 -70.15 2.40
C ALA A 89 25.16 -69.38 3.09
N ASP A 90 25.21 -69.22 4.41
CA ASP A 90 24.18 -68.48 5.15
C ASP A 90 24.29 -66.97 4.90
N VAL A 91 25.52 -66.45 4.80
CA VAL A 91 25.76 -65.05 4.42
C VAL A 91 25.29 -64.76 2.99
N ALA A 92 25.53 -65.70 2.06
CA ALA A 92 25.05 -65.60 0.68
C ALA A 92 23.51 -65.67 0.62
N ALA A 93 22.88 -66.59 1.35
CA ALA A 93 21.42 -66.73 1.42
C ALA A 93 20.74 -65.50 2.06
N ALA A 94 21.33 -64.91 3.10
CA ALA A 94 20.81 -63.71 3.75
C ALA A 94 20.81 -62.45 2.84
N ARG A 95 21.60 -62.48 1.76
CA ARG A 95 21.68 -61.42 0.74
C ARG A 95 21.09 -61.83 -0.61
N ALA A 96 20.53 -63.04 -0.71
CA ALA A 96 19.94 -63.52 -1.95
C ALA A 96 18.67 -62.72 -2.31
N CYS A 97 18.42 -62.63 -3.62
CA CYS A 97 17.23 -62.01 -4.21
C CYS A 97 17.00 -60.53 -3.83
N GLU A 98 18.06 -59.77 -3.53
CA GLU A 98 17.96 -58.33 -3.23
C GLU A 98 17.30 -57.50 -4.36
N PRO A 99 17.59 -57.70 -5.67
CA PRO A 99 16.94 -56.91 -6.71
C PRO A 99 15.45 -57.24 -6.86
N GLU A 100 15.05 -58.51 -6.73
CA GLU A 100 13.65 -58.92 -6.75
C GLU A 100 12.89 -58.38 -5.55
N ARG A 101 13.53 -58.36 -4.37
CA ARG A 101 12.95 -57.77 -3.15
C ARG A 101 12.70 -56.27 -3.29
N ALA A 102 13.67 -55.54 -3.84
CA ALA A 102 13.52 -54.11 -4.10
C ALA A 102 12.40 -53.85 -5.12
N ALA A 103 12.29 -54.67 -6.17
CA ALA A 103 11.21 -54.59 -7.15
C ALA A 103 9.84 -54.90 -6.50
N ALA A 104 9.76 -55.91 -5.64
CA ALA A 104 8.54 -56.26 -4.90
C ALA A 104 8.08 -55.14 -3.97
N LEU A 105 9.01 -54.50 -3.24
CA LEU A 105 8.71 -53.37 -2.37
C LEU A 105 8.22 -52.14 -3.15
N LEU A 106 8.82 -51.87 -4.32
CA LEU A 106 8.37 -50.80 -5.20
C LEU A 106 6.97 -51.08 -5.76
N ALA A 107 6.72 -52.31 -6.22
CA ALA A 107 5.42 -52.73 -6.73
C ALA A 107 4.33 -52.72 -5.64
N GLY A 108 4.61 -53.21 -4.44
CA GLY A 108 3.67 -53.18 -3.31
C GLY A 108 3.41 -51.77 -2.76
N SER A 109 4.37 -50.84 -2.90
CA SER A 109 4.18 -49.43 -2.53
C SER A 109 3.38 -48.61 -3.55
N ALA A 110 3.24 -49.12 -4.78
CA ALA A 110 2.26 -48.63 -5.73
C ALA A 110 0.89 -49.13 -5.30
N ALA A 111 0.33 -48.52 -4.24
CA ALA A 111 -1.04 -48.77 -3.84
C ALA A 111 -1.93 -48.74 -5.10
N PRO A 112 -2.82 -49.73 -5.30
CA PRO A 112 -3.70 -49.74 -6.47
C PRO A 112 -4.34 -48.38 -6.52
N ALA A 113 -4.08 -47.63 -7.60
CA ALA A 113 -4.58 -46.28 -7.76
C ALA A 113 -6.08 -46.35 -7.43
N PRO A 114 -6.55 -45.66 -6.38
CA PRO A 114 -7.95 -45.76 -6.01
C PRO A 114 -8.75 -45.47 -7.27
N PRO A 115 -9.78 -46.27 -7.60
CA PRO A 115 -10.57 -46.07 -8.81
C PRO A 115 -10.90 -44.58 -8.87
N ARG A 116 -10.46 -43.91 -9.96
CA ARG A 116 -10.49 -42.43 -10.10
C ARG A 116 -11.89 -41.84 -9.87
N ASP A 117 -12.89 -42.71 -9.89
CA ASP A 117 -14.31 -42.50 -9.90
C ASP A 117 -14.98 -42.84 -8.54
N ALA A 118 -14.30 -43.52 -7.61
CA ALA A 118 -14.93 -44.00 -6.37
C ALA A 118 -15.25 -42.92 -5.32
N PHE A 119 -14.66 -41.73 -5.43
CA PHE A 119 -14.89 -40.63 -4.49
C PHE A 119 -15.50 -39.37 -5.12
N GLY A 120 -15.83 -39.38 -6.41
CA GLY A 120 -16.30 -38.17 -7.10
C GLY A 120 -15.31 -36.99 -7.06
N PHE A 121 -14.08 -37.21 -6.60
CA PHE A 121 -13.07 -36.17 -6.38
C PHE A 121 -12.64 -35.52 -7.70
N VAL A 122 -12.50 -36.30 -8.77
CA VAL A 122 -12.17 -35.76 -10.11
C VAL A 122 -13.30 -34.85 -10.60
N ALA A 123 -14.56 -35.28 -10.48
CA ALA A 123 -15.70 -34.44 -10.82
C ALA A 123 -15.80 -33.19 -9.93
N ALA A 124 -15.42 -33.28 -8.66
CA ALA A 124 -15.37 -32.14 -7.74
C ALA A 124 -14.24 -31.16 -8.08
N VAL A 125 -13.07 -31.65 -8.50
CA VAL A 125 -11.95 -30.81 -8.97
C VAL A 125 -12.30 -30.15 -10.29
N ASP A 126 -12.88 -30.87 -11.25
CA ASP A 126 -13.33 -30.32 -12.53
C ASP A 126 -14.44 -29.28 -12.33
N ALA A 127 -15.39 -29.55 -11.43
CA ALA A 127 -16.44 -28.60 -11.06
C ALA A 127 -15.86 -27.37 -10.34
N TRP A 128 -14.87 -27.56 -9.46
CA TRP A 128 -14.16 -26.45 -8.81
C TRP A 128 -13.37 -25.63 -9.81
N GLU A 129 -12.64 -26.24 -10.75
CA GLU A 129 -11.92 -25.53 -11.80
C GLU A 129 -12.85 -24.79 -12.75
N ALA A 130 -13.98 -25.40 -13.15
CA ALA A 130 -14.98 -24.77 -13.98
C ALA A 130 -15.63 -23.59 -13.25
N ALA A 131 -15.98 -23.78 -11.97
CA ALA A 131 -16.45 -22.70 -11.12
C ALA A 131 -15.39 -21.60 -11.03
N GLN A 132 -14.13 -21.96 -10.73
CA GLN A 132 -12.97 -21.08 -10.60
C GLN A 132 -12.77 -20.25 -11.87
N LYS A 133 -12.69 -20.88 -13.03
CA LYS A 133 -12.53 -20.20 -14.34
C LYS A 133 -13.71 -19.28 -14.63
N GLY A 134 -14.94 -19.71 -14.32
CA GLY A 134 -16.15 -18.91 -14.53
C GLY A 134 -16.21 -17.66 -13.67
N TRP A 135 -16.08 -17.80 -12.34
CA TRP A 135 -16.23 -16.67 -11.42
C TRP A 135 -14.97 -15.81 -11.29
N LEU A 136 -13.76 -16.39 -11.22
CA LEU A 136 -12.54 -15.59 -11.11
C LEU A 136 -12.23 -14.89 -12.41
N GLY A 137 -12.46 -15.50 -13.58
CA GLY A 137 -12.25 -14.82 -14.85
C GLY A 137 -13.10 -13.55 -14.93
N ALA A 138 -14.41 -13.68 -14.73
CA ALA A 138 -15.33 -12.55 -14.75
C ALA A 138 -15.06 -11.53 -13.63
N ALA A 139 -14.77 -12.00 -12.41
CA ALA A 139 -14.46 -11.13 -11.28
C ALA A 139 -13.14 -10.38 -11.49
N LEU A 140 -12.09 -11.02 -12.01
CA LEU A 140 -10.82 -10.38 -12.31
C LEU A 140 -11.01 -9.33 -13.40
N THR A 141 -11.73 -9.63 -14.49
CA THR A 141 -12.02 -8.63 -15.52
C THR A 141 -12.77 -7.42 -14.94
N LEU A 142 -13.79 -7.66 -14.11
CA LEU A 142 -14.56 -6.60 -13.47
C LEU A 142 -13.70 -5.77 -12.51
N ILE A 143 -12.89 -6.41 -11.68
CA ILE A 143 -11.98 -5.76 -10.73
C ILE A 143 -10.94 -4.94 -11.48
N THR A 144 -10.27 -5.52 -12.48
CA THR A 144 -9.25 -4.82 -13.28
C THR A 144 -9.85 -3.62 -13.99
N TRP A 145 -11.03 -3.75 -14.61
CA TRP A 145 -11.72 -2.62 -15.23
C TRP A 145 -12.09 -1.53 -14.22
N THR A 146 -12.66 -1.92 -13.07
CA THR A 146 -13.05 -0.99 -12.00
C THR A 146 -11.84 -0.22 -11.49
N LEU A 147 -10.73 -0.92 -11.26
CA LEU A 147 -9.49 -0.30 -10.81
C LEU A 147 -8.89 0.63 -11.88
N ALA A 148 -8.88 0.22 -13.15
CA ALA A 148 -8.36 1.03 -14.25
C ALA A 148 -9.16 2.34 -14.42
N VAL A 149 -10.49 2.27 -14.42
CA VAL A 149 -11.36 3.45 -14.51
C VAL A 149 -11.23 4.33 -13.27
N SER A 150 -11.16 3.74 -12.08
CA SER A 150 -10.95 4.49 -10.84
C SER A 150 -9.61 5.24 -10.86
N ALA A 151 -8.54 4.59 -11.31
CA ALA A 151 -7.23 5.21 -11.47
C ALA A 151 -7.28 6.36 -12.48
N ALA A 152 -7.93 6.17 -13.63
CA ALA A 152 -8.12 7.21 -14.63
C ALA A 152 -8.88 8.43 -14.06
N LEU A 153 -9.96 8.21 -13.30
CA LEU A 153 -10.71 9.29 -12.64
C LEU A 153 -9.86 10.04 -11.62
N VAL A 154 -8.97 9.36 -10.90
CA VAL A 154 -8.05 10.02 -9.96
C VAL A 154 -7.00 10.85 -10.70
N VAL A 155 -6.48 10.37 -11.84
CA VAL A 155 -5.59 11.16 -12.70
C VAL A 155 -6.31 12.39 -13.26
N VAL A 156 -7.56 12.24 -13.71
CA VAL A 156 -8.39 13.37 -14.16
C VAL A 156 -8.64 14.35 -13.01
N ALA A 157 -9.01 13.87 -11.82
CA ALA A 157 -9.13 14.70 -10.63
C ALA A 157 -7.84 15.49 -10.38
N ARG A 158 -6.69 14.86 -10.56
CA ARG A 158 -5.39 15.52 -10.38
C ARG A 158 -5.15 16.61 -11.42
N LEU A 159 -5.44 16.37 -12.69
CA LEU A 159 -5.30 17.37 -13.75
C LEU A 159 -6.23 18.57 -13.53
N LEU A 160 -7.46 18.30 -13.07
CA LEU A 160 -8.43 19.34 -12.73
C LEU A 160 -7.93 20.28 -11.62
N VAL A 161 -7.03 19.84 -10.73
CA VAL A 161 -6.40 20.71 -9.72
C VAL A 161 -5.69 21.91 -10.36
N PHE A 162 -5.07 21.76 -11.54
CA PHE A 162 -4.38 22.87 -12.21
C PHE A 162 -5.35 23.85 -12.90
N ILE A 163 -6.53 23.36 -13.28
CA ILE A 163 -7.54 24.11 -14.03
C ILE A 163 -8.44 24.92 -13.08
N VAL A 164 -8.80 24.34 -11.92
CA VAL A 164 -9.69 24.96 -10.94
C VAL A 164 -9.05 26.23 -10.35
N PRO A 165 -9.71 27.40 -10.40
CA PRO A 165 -9.19 28.64 -9.85
C PRO A 165 -9.35 28.68 -8.32
N TRP A 166 -8.46 27.99 -7.60
CA TRP A 166 -8.50 27.87 -6.13
C TRP A 166 -8.52 29.21 -5.38
N THR A 167 -7.88 30.23 -5.94
CA THR A 167 -7.86 31.60 -5.41
C THR A 167 -9.22 32.30 -5.50
N SER A 168 -10.12 31.84 -6.36
CA SER A 168 -11.48 32.39 -6.48
C SER A 168 -12.52 31.68 -5.60
N LEU A 169 -12.18 30.49 -5.06
CA LEU A 169 -13.13 29.73 -4.25
C LEU A 169 -13.47 30.49 -2.95
N PRO A 170 -14.74 30.52 -2.51
CA PRO A 170 -15.10 31.20 -1.27
C PRO A 170 -14.30 30.66 -0.08
N ALA A 171 -13.94 31.53 0.88
CA ALA A 171 -13.10 31.17 2.03
C ALA A 171 -13.60 29.93 2.82
N ARG A 172 -14.92 29.66 2.82
CA ARG A 172 -15.50 28.45 3.43
C ARG A 172 -14.97 27.14 2.82
N TRP A 173 -14.63 27.15 1.53
CA TRP A 173 -14.09 26.00 0.80
C TRP A 173 -12.56 25.92 0.90
N ARG A 174 -11.89 27.02 1.25
CA ARG A 174 -10.44 27.06 1.52
C ARG A 174 -10.07 26.61 2.93
N ARG A 175 -11.03 26.32 3.80
CA ARG A 175 -10.74 25.79 5.14
C ARG A 175 -10.05 24.43 5.01
N SER A 176 -8.97 24.21 5.77
CA SER A 176 -8.22 22.94 5.82
C SER A 176 -9.00 21.75 6.42
N GLN A 177 -10.31 21.92 6.65
CA GLN A 177 -11.16 20.97 7.35
C GLN A 177 -11.35 19.57 6.74
N PRO A 178 -11.20 19.28 5.42
CA PRO A 178 -11.37 17.90 4.98
C PRO A 178 -10.42 16.98 5.76
N PHE A 179 -9.19 17.40 6.06
CA PHE A 179 -8.18 16.60 6.76
C PHE A 179 -8.45 16.26 8.22
N ARG A 180 -9.29 17.03 8.93
CA ARG A 180 -9.53 16.80 10.36
C ARG A 180 -10.64 15.80 10.64
N SER A 181 -11.48 15.50 9.65
CA SER A 181 -12.57 14.56 9.83
C SER A 181 -12.16 13.16 9.37
N PRO A 182 -12.59 12.09 10.06
CA PRO A 182 -12.57 10.74 9.51
C PRO A 182 -13.57 10.58 8.35
N VAL A 183 -13.96 11.66 7.67
CA VAL A 183 -14.67 11.63 6.39
C VAL A 183 -13.72 12.04 5.25
N SER A 184 -12.51 12.53 5.56
CA SER A 184 -11.44 12.92 4.61
C SER A 184 -11.04 11.80 3.65
N TRP A 185 -10.96 10.57 4.17
CA TRP A 185 -10.52 9.37 3.47
C TRP A 185 -11.59 8.74 2.56
N TRP A 186 -12.79 9.32 2.49
CA TRP A 186 -13.89 8.77 1.70
C TRP A 186 -13.85 9.01 0.18
N PRO A 187 -13.04 9.91 -0.43
CA PRO A 187 -13.19 10.16 -1.86
C PRO A 187 -12.76 8.96 -2.70
N LEU A 188 -11.73 8.20 -2.28
CA LEU A 188 -11.29 7.00 -2.99
C LEU A 188 -12.32 5.86 -2.90
N PRO A 189 -12.82 5.47 -1.71
CA PRO A 189 -13.93 4.52 -1.62
C PRO A 189 -15.16 4.94 -2.42
N LEU A 190 -15.49 6.23 -2.48
CA LEU A 190 -16.64 6.72 -3.23
C LEU A 190 -16.45 6.55 -4.75
N ILE A 191 -15.24 6.81 -5.26
CA ILE A 191 -14.89 6.55 -6.66
C ILE A 191 -15.00 5.06 -6.95
N VAL A 192 -14.33 4.21 -6.16
CA VAL A 192 -14.30 2.75 -6.38
C VAL A 192 -15.70 2.15 -6.27
N ALA A 193 -16.48 2.52 -5.26
CA ALA A 193 -17.86 2.04 -5.10
C ALA A 193 -18.76 2.52 -6.24
N GLY A 194 -18.62 3.78 -6.67
CA GLY A 194 -19.37 4.32 -7.80
C GLY A 194 -19.06 3.58 -9.10
N VAL A 195 -17.78 3.38 -9.43
CA VAL A 195 -17.35 2.65 -10.62
C VAL A 195 -17.75 1.18 -10.56
N ALA A 196 -17.59 0.51 -9.40
CA ALA A 196 -17.99 -0.88 -9.21
C ALA A 196 -19.51 -1.05 -9.39
N THR A 197 -20.31 -0.11 -8.90
CA THR A 197 -21.77 -0.11 -9.08
C THR A 197 -22.14 0.00 -10.56
N VAL A 198 -21.46 0.88 -11.31
CA VAL A 198 -21.67 1.03 -12.76
C VAL A 198 -21.27 -0.25 -13.50
N ALA A 199 -20.11 -0.82 -13.17
CA ALA A 199 -19.61 -2.05 -13.77
C ALA A 199 -20.56 -3.23 -13.53
N TRP A 200 -21.04 -3.38 -12.30
CA TRP A 200 -21.98 -4.42 -11.91
C TRP A 200 -23.35 -4.28 -12.59
N CYS A 201 -23.88 -3.05 -12.67
CA CYS A 201 -25.13 -2.80 -13.40
C CYS A 201 -24.97 -3.12 -14.89
N GLY A 202 -23.84 -2.73 -15.51
CA GLY A 202 -23.55 -3.05 -16.91
C GLY A 202 -23.46 -4.56 -17.16
N ALA A 203 -22.68 -5.28 -16.35
CA ALA A 203 -22.53 -6.73 -16.45
C ALA A 203 -23.86 -7.49 -16.28
N SER A 204 -24.77 -6.97 -15.45
CA SER A 204 -26.10 -7.56 -15.24
C SER A 204 -27.06 -7.36 -16.41
N LEU A 205 -26.79 -6.42 -17.32
CA LEU A 205 -27.70 -6.01 -18.39
C LEU A 205 -27.30 -6.51 -19.78
N THR A 206 -26.04 -6.90 -19.98
CA THR A 206 -25.54 -7.40 -21.26
C THR A 206 -25.00 -8.84 -21.12
N PRO A 207 -25.87 -9.86 -21.07
CA PRO A 207 -25.42 -11.25 -21.13
C PRO A 207 -24.80 -11.61 -22.50
N SER A 208 -25.04 -10.81 -23.55
CA SER A 208 -24.61 -11.08 -24.92
C SER A 208 -23.24 -10.48 -25.32
N GLY A 209 -22.51 -9.83 -24.41
CA GLY A 209 -21.15 -9.33 -24.69
C GLY A 209 -21.06 -8.11 -25.63
N GLU A 210 -22.17 -7.64 -26.19
CA GLU A 210 -22.21 -6.39 -26.93
C GLU A 210 -22.30 -5.22 -25.94
N LEU A 211 -21.19 -4.50 -25.76
CA LEU A 211 -21.10 -3.23 -25.03
C LEU A 211 -22.02 -2.20 -25.71
N GLY A 212 -23.31 -2.24 -25.38
CA GLY A 212 -24.33 -1.33 -25.88
C GLY A 212 -23.95 0.12 -25.58
N ALA A 213 -23.73 0.89 -26.63
CA ALA A 213 -22.93 2.12 -26.65
C ALA A 213 -23.53 3.35 -25.93
N LEU A 214 -24.55 3.22 -25.07
CA LEU A 214 -25.26 4.36 -24.46
C LEU A 214 -25.72 4.14 -23.00
N TRP A 215 -25.05 3.25 -22.25
CA TRP A 215 -25.40 2.92 -20.86
C TRP A 215 -24.76 3.90 -19.85
N PRO A 216 -25.52 4.84 -19.22
CA PRO A 216 -26.63 4.52 -18.30
C PRO A 216 -28.01 5.17 -18.60
N LEU A 217 -28.24 5.78 -19.77
CA LEU A 217 -29.44 6.64 -20.00
C LEU A 217 -30.68 5.91 -20.59
N GLY A 218 -30.53 4.69 -21.10
CA GLY A 218 -31.58 3.94 -21.83
C GLY A 218 -32.20 2.64 -21.24
N VAL A 219 -31.96 2.24 -19.98
CA VAL A 219 -32.49 1.01 -19.35
C VAL A 219 -33.48 1.50 -18.33
N PRO A 220 -34.77 1.33 -18.62
CA PRO A 220 -35.80 1.64 -17.65
C PRO A 220 -35.68 0.68 -16.45
N GLY A 221 -35.97 1.20 -15.25
CA GLY A 221 -36.09 0.40 -14.04
C GLY A 221 -34.99 0.63 -12.99
N PRO A 222 -34.98 -0.19 -11.93
CA PRO A 222 -34.15 0.04 -10.74
C PRO A 222 -32.64 -0.03 -11.04
N LEU A 223 -32.21 -0.85 -12.00
CA LEU A 223 -30.81 -0.97 -12.40
C LEU A 223 -30.28 0.30 -13.08
N GLY A 224 -31.11 0.99 -13.87
CA GLY A 224 -30.77 2.29 -14.45
C GLY A 224 -30.55 3.37 -13.41
N VAL A 225 -31.45 3.42 -12.41
CA VAL A 225 -31.31 4.35 -11.27
C VAL A 225 -30.04 4.06 -10.48
N LEU A 226 -29.73 2.79 -10.19
CA LEU A 226 -28.51 2.40 -9.47
C LEU A 226 -27.24 2.76 -10.26
N GLY A 227 -27.23 2.52 -11.59
CA GLY A 227 -26.12 2.93 -12.45
C GLY A 227 -25.88 4.44 -12.43
N LEU A 228 -26.94 5.25 -12.51
CA LEU A 228 -26.85 6.71 -12.41
C LEU A 228 -26.32 7.16 -11.04
N LEU A 229 -26.80 6.56 -9.96
CA LEU A 229 -26.27 6.83 -8.61
C LEU A 229 -24.78 6.47 -8.49
N GLY A 230 -24.35 5.38 -9.13
CA GLY A 230 -22.94 4.99 -9.22
C GLY A 230 -22.09 6.04 -9.94
N VAL A 231 -22.57 6.57 -11.08
CA VAL A 231 -21.89 7.66 -11.80
C VAL A 231 -21.80 8.92 -10.94
N LEU A 232 -22.91 9.32 -10.32
CA LEU A 232 -22.93 10.49 -9.43
C LEU A 232 -21.98 10.32 -8.25
N ALA A 233 -21.94 9.15 -7.63
CA ALA A 233 -21.00 8.82 -6.56
C ALA A 233 -19.54 8.93 -7.04
N ALA A 234 -19.22 8.40 -8.23
CA ALA A 234 -17.89 8.51 -8.81
C ALA A 234 -17.48 9.97 -9.09
N LEU A 235 -18.39 10.78 -9.63
CA LEU A 235 -18.14 12.21 -9.89
C LEU A 235 -17.97 13.03 -8.61
N ILE A 236 -18.80 12.78 -7.59
CA ILE A 236 -18.65 13.40 -6.26
C ILE A 236 -17.32 13.00 -5.64
N GLY A 237 -16.91 11.74 -5.80
CA GLY A 237 -15.66 11.20 -5.28
C GLY A 237 -14.47 11.85 -5.97
N MET A 238 -14.52 11.97 -7.29
CA MET A 238 -13.56 12.68 -8.12
C MET A 238 -13.44 14.15 -7.68
N TRP A 239 -14.56 14.88 -7.57
CA TRP A 239 -14.57 16.27 -7.13
C TRP A 239 -14.01 16.44 -5.71
N ARG A 240 -14.34 15.53 -4.79
CA ARG A 240 -13.75 15.49 -3.44
C ARG A 240 -12.25 15.23 -3.50
N THR A 241 -11.77 14.37 -4.40
CA THR A 241 -10.34 14.13 -4.64
C THR A 241 -9.65 15.40 -5.18
N VAL A 242 -10.26 16.14 -6.11
CA VAL A 242 -9.76 17.44 -6.59
C VAL A 242 -9.56 18.39 -5.41
N HIS A 243 -10.60 18.57 -4.59
CA HIS A 243 -10.55 19.37 -3.35
C HIS A 243 -9.48 18.91 -2.37
N TRP A 244 -9.39 17.60 -2.16
CA TRP A 244 -8.44 17.03 -1.24
C TRP A 244 -7.01 17.30 -1.67
N PHE A 245 -6.68 17.13 -2.96
CA PHE A 245 -5.35 17.42 -3.49
C PHE A 245 -5.04 18.92 -3.53
N GLY A 246 -5.98 19.74 -4.00
CA GLY A 246 -5.75 21.17 -4.16
C GLY A 246 -5.63 21.92 -2.85
N ALA A 247 -6.33 21.47 -1.80
CA ALA A 247 -6.35 22.13 -0.50
C ALA A 247 -5.26 21.63 0.47
N ARG A 248 -4.40 20.66 0.09
CA ARG A 248 -3.39 20.12 1.02
C ARG A 248 -2.42 21.21 1.50
N PRO A 249 -2.24 21.38 2.81
CA PRO A 249 -1.24 22.30 3.36
C PRO A 249 0.19 21.71 3.34
N ARG A 250 0.61 21.10 2.23
CA ARG A 250 2.00 20.62 2.05
C ARG A 250 2.82 21.64 1.28
N VAL A 251 3.95 22.04 1.85
CA VAL A 251 4.86 23.05 1.29
C VAL A 251 6.18 22.38 0.94
N ALA A 252 6.55 22.43 -0.33
CA ALA A 252 7.90 22.10 -0.79
C ALA A 252 8.70 23.39 -0.90
N VAL A 253 9.84 23.44 -0.23
CA VAL A 253 10.77 24.57 -0.29
C VAL A 253 12.02 24.13 -1.04
N SER A 254 12.39 24.87 -2.08
CA SER A 254 13.62 24.68 -2.84
C SER A 254 14.42 25.98 -2.84
N VAL A 255 15.65 25.92 -2.32
CA VAL A 255 16.59 27.05 -2.31
C VAL A 255 17.67 26.81 -3.36
N THR A 256 17.85 27.78 -4.24
CA THR A 256 18.92 27.86 -5.23
C THR A 256 19.87 28.98 -4.83
N GLY A 257 21.15 28.66 -4.67
CA GLY A 257 22.21 29.62 -4.36
C GLY A 257 22.46 30.59 -5.51
N ALA A 258 23.25 31.63 -5.25
CA ALA A 258 23.63 32.63 -6.26
C ALA A 258 24.48 32.05 -7.42
N ASP A 259 25.10 30.90 -7.19
CA ASP A 259 25.83 30.10 -8.18
C ASP A 259 24.92 29.19 -9.04
N GLY A 260 23.61 29.20 -8.77
CA GLY A 260 22.64 28.32 -9.43
C GLY A 260 22.56 26.91 -8.85
N SER A 261 23.33 26.59 -7.80
CA SER A 261 23.32 25.26 -7.18
C SER A 261 22.13 25.11 -6.21
N ALA A 262 21.55 23.90 -6.16
CA ALA A 262 20.47 23.61 -5.22
C ALA A 262 21.04 23.35 -3.82
N SER A 263 20.48 24.00 -2.79
CA SER A 263 20.92 23.85 -1.40
C SER A 263 19.87 23.14 -0.54
N ALA A 264 20.06 21.83 -0.33
CA ALA A 264 19.20 21.02 0.54
C ALA A 264 19.23 21.51 2.00
N VAL A 265 20.42 21.88 2.52
CA VAL A 265 20.60 22.36 3.89
C VAL A 265 19.83 23.65 4.13
N ARG A 266 19.92 24.62 3.23
CA ARG A 266 19.16 25.88 3.36
C ARG A 266 17.67 25.66 3.21
N SER A 267 17.25 24.79 2.30
CA SER A 267 15.84 24.43 2.13
C SER A 267 15.25 23.87 3.43
N ALA A 268 15.98 22.98 4.11
CA ALA A 268 15.60 22.43 5.41
C ALA A 268 15.57 23.49 6.52
N GLN A 269 16.53 24.42 6.56
CA GLN A 269 16.56 25.53 7.53
C GLN A 269 15.35 26.46 7.37
N VAL A 270 15.03 26.86 6.13
CA VAL A 270 13.86 27.73 5.86
C VAL A 270 12.56 27.00 6.20
N ALA A 271 12.45 25.71 5.88
CA ALA A 271 11.31 24.90 6.25
C ALA A 271 11.15 24.83 7.78
N ALA A 272 12.24 24.62 8.52
CA ALA A 272 12.23 24.59 9.99
C ALA A 272 11.81 25.95 10.58
N LEU A 273 12.36 27.07 10.09
CA LEU A 273 11.98 28.42 10.54
C LEU A 273 10.53 28.76 10.18
N THR A 274 10.03 28.29 9.04
CA THR A 274 8.61 28.45 8.64
C THR A 274 7.71 27.69 9.62
N ALA A 275 8.10 26.47 10.00
CA ALA A 275 7.39 25.67 10.99
C ALA A 275 7.44 26.30 12.39
N GLU A 276 8.59 26.83 12.80
CA GLU A 276 8.77 27.57 14.06
C GLU A 276 7.91 28.83 14.11
N LEU A 277 7.88 29.62 13.04
CA LEU A 277 7.08 30.85 13.01
C LEU A 277 5.57 30.56 12.96
N GLY A 278 5.19 29.40 12.42
CA GLY A 278 3.82 28.91 12.46
C GLY A 278 3.35 28.40 13.84
N ALA A 279 4.18 28.46 14.89
CA ALA A 279 4.05 27.74 16.17
C ALA A 279 2.89 28.15 17.11
N ALA A 280 1.65 28.07 16.64
CA ALA A 280 0.68 27.25 17.35
C ALA A 280 0.50 26.03 16.45
N PRO A 281 0.92 24.80 16.83
CA PRO A 281 1.10 23.69 15.90
C PRO A 281 -0.10 23.62 14.97
N PRO A 282 0.00 24.14 13.73
CA PRO A 282 -1.00 23.80 12.76
C PRO A 282 -0.62 22.35 12.51
N ARG A 283 -1.39 21.42 13.08
CA ARG A 283 -1.24 19.96 12.89
C ARG A 283 -1.45 19.57 11.41
N SER A 284 -0.96 20.37 10.47
CA SER A 284 -1.34 20.39 9.07
C SER A 284 -0.25 20.90 8.13
N ILE A 285 0.80 21.63 8.55
CA ILE A 285 1.90 21.93 7.61
C ILE A 285 2.86 20.73 7.62
N GLU A 286 2.72 19.86 6.62
CA GLU A 286 3.60 18.70 6.43
C GLU A 286 4.69 19.10 5.42
N THR A 287 5.94 19.13 5.88
CA THR A 287 7.12 19.27 5.02
C THR A 287 7.65 17.86 4.72
N PRO A 288 7.58 17.37 3.48
CA PRO A 288 8.15 16.07 3.15
C PRO A 288 9.68 16.11 3.39
N GLY A 289 10.19 15.16 4.17
CA GLY A 289 11.63 14.95 4.30
C GLY A 289 12.16 14.31 3.02
N ALA A 290 13.26 14.83 2.48
CA ALA A 290 13.87 14.30 1.25
C ALA A 290 14.24 12.80 1.37
N SER A 291 14.56 12.32 2.57
CA SER A 291 14.89 10.91 2.85
C SER A 291 13.73 9.95 2.66
N ASP A 292 12.50 10.36 2.94
CA ASP A 292 11.36 9.44 3.01
C ASP A 292 10.85 9.06 1.61
N ILE A 293 11.12 9.92 0.63
CA ILE A 293 10.61 9.78 -0.75
C ILE A 293 11.56 8.95 -1.61
N THR A 294 12.87 9.23 -1.54
CA THR A 294 13.87 8.47 -2.30
C THR A 294 13.95 7.03 -1.80
N GLN A 295 13.86 6.80 -0.49
CA GLN A 295 13.87 5.45 0.07
C GLN A 295 12.65 4.62 -0.33
N LEU A 296 11.45 5.23 -0.42
CA LEU A 296 10.26 4.51 -0.88
C LEU A 296 10.38 4.16 -2.38
N THR A 297 10.89 5.08 -3.20
CA THR A 297 11.06 4.87 -4.65
C THR A 297 12.09 3.76 -4.93
N ASP A 298 13.21 3.76 -4.20
CA ASP A 298 14.26 2.74 -4.32
C ASP A 298 13.81 1.37 -3.80
N ALA A 299 13.04 1.34 -2.71
CA ALA A 299 12.47 0.10 -2.17
C ALA A 299 11.37 -0.49 -3.06
N THR A 300 10.63 0.34 -3.80
CA THR A 300 9.50 -0.13 -4.60
C THR A 300 9.95 -0.63 -5.98
N SER A 301 10.96 0.01 -6.58
CA SER A 301 11.56 -0.41 -7.85
C SER A 301 12.30 -1.74 -7.77
N THR A 302 12.70 -2.18 -6.57
CA THR A 302 13.38 -3.47 -6.33
C THR A 302 12.44 -4.65 -6.10
N VAL A 303 11.17 -4.42 -5.74
CA VAL A 303 10.28 -5.48 -5.23
C VAL A 303 9.43 -6.17 -6.31
N SER A 304 9.23 -5.59 -7.50
CA SER A 304 8.37 -6.21 -8.52
C SER A 304 8.76 -5.89 -9.96
N LYS A 305 8.94 -6.94 -10.77
CA LYS A 305 9.03 -6.86 -12.24
C LYS A 305 7.67 -6.86 -12.94
N ASN A 306 6.56 -6.93 -12.20
CA ASN A 306 5.23 -6.97 -12.80
C ASN A 306 4.83 -5.54 -13.24
N PRO A 307 4.57 -5.31 -14.54
CA PRO A 307 4.24 -3.98 -15.07
C PRO A 307 2.98 -3.37 -14.43
N PHE A 308 2.05 -4.22 -13.96
CA PHE A 308 0.87 -3.76 -13.24
C PHE A 308 1.26 -3.13 -11.89
N ILE A 309 2.15 -3.77 -11.12
CA ILE A 309 2.60 -3.22 -9.83
C ILE A 309 3.36 -1.91 -10.07
N THR A 310 4.25 -1.86 -11.07
CA THR A 310 4.97 -0.64 -11.43
C THR A 310 4.01 0.50 -11.83
N PHE A 311 2.96 0.19 -12.59
CA PHE A 311 1.94 1.19 -12.93
C PHE A 311 1.24 1.73 -11.68
N PHE A 312 0.80 0.84 -10.78
CA PHE A 312 0.15 1.26 -9.53
C PHE A 312 1.08 2.07 -8.62
N THR A 313 2.35 1.69 -8.51
CA THR A 313 3.32 2.40 -7.67
C THR A 313 3.62 3.77 -8.24
N THR A 314 3.77 3.89 -9.57
CA THR A 314 3.92 5.17 -10.27
C THR A 314 2.70 6.08 -10.03
N VAL A 315 1.48 5.53 -10.10
CA VAL A 315 0.26 6.29 -9.82
C VAL A 315 0.22 6.74 -8.35
N ILE A 316 0.58 5.86 -7.40
CA ILE A 316 0.63 6.21 -5.97
C ILE A 316 1.69 7.28 -5.70
N GLU A 317 2.88 7.16 -6.28
CA GLU A 317 3.95 8.17 -6.18
C GLU A 317 3.49 9.51 -6.76
N PHE A 318 2.90 9.49 -7.96
CA PHE A 318 2.33 10.68 -8.59
C PHE A 318 1.23 11.32 -7.73
N MET A 319 0.44 10.53 -7.00
CA MET A 319 -0.59 11.05 -6.09
C MET A 319 0.00 11.58 -4.77
N VAL A 320 0.92 10.86 -4.15
CA VAL A 320 1.40 11.15 -2.79
C VAL A 320 2.44 12.26 -2.78
N ASN A 321 3.25 12.36 -3.84
CA ASN A 321 4.45 13.19 -3.88
C ASN A 321 4.23 14.64 -4.34
N VAL A 322 2.98 15.06 -4.61
CA VAL A 322 2.77 16.45 -5.03
C VAL A 322 2.46 17.35 -3.86
N SER A 323 3.42 18.20 -3.52
CA SER A 323 3.21 19.38 -2.70
C SER A 323 2.52 20.46 -3.53
N PRO A 324 1.25 20.82 -3.23
CA PRO A 324 0.56 21.85 -3.99
C PRO A 324 1.19 23.22 -3.78
N TRP A 325 1.80 23.48 -2.62
CA TRP A 325 2.60 24.67 -2.39
C TRP A 325 4.04 24.42 -2.76
N GLN A 326 4.56 25.23 -3.66
CA GLN A 326 5.96 25.24 -4.08
C GLN A 326 6.52 26.61 -3.78
N VAL A 327 7.61 26.64 -3.03
CA VAL A 327 8.34 27.86 -2.71
C VAL A 327 9.72 27.72 -3.33
N THR A 328 10.00 28.58 -4.31
CA THR A 328 11.32 28.66 -4.94
C THR A 328 12.01 29.91 -4.44
N ILE A 329 13.19 29.72 -3.85
CA ILE A 329 14.01 30.80 -3.32
C ILE A 329 15.28 30.84 -4.15
N THR A 330 15.54 31.98 -4.77
CA THR A 330 16.77 32.22 -5.53
C THR A 330 17.57 33.29 -4.82
N ASP A 331 18.72 32.91 -4.28
CA ASP A 331 19.65 33.87 -3.68
C ASP A 331 20.34 34.66 -4.79
N LEU A 332 20.44 35.97 -4.59
CA LEU A 332 21.07 36.91 -5.51
C LEU A 332 22.47 37.26 -5.01
N ALA A 333 23.35 37.67 -5.93
CA ALA A 333 24.74 37.98 -5.60
C ALA A 333 24.91 39.16 -4.63
N ASP A 334 23.91 40.04 -4.52
CA ASP A 334 23.89 41.19 -3.60
C ASP A 334 23.48 40.84 -2.16
N GLY A 335 23.26 39.55 -1.88
CA GLY A 335 22.80 39.06 -0.58
C GLY A 335 21.29 39.21 -0.34
N SER A 336 20.54 39.65 -1.34
CA SER A 336 19.07 39.55 -1.34
C SER A 336 18.62 38.17 -1.83
N SER A 337 17.36 37.83 -1.59
CA SER A 337 16.76 36.58 -2.10
C SER A 337 15.43 36.88 -2.77
N HIS A 338 15.22 36.37 -3.97
CA HIS A 338 13.91 36.36 -4.60
C HIS A 338 13.13 35.12 -4.14
N VAL A 339 11.91 35.31 -3.65
CA VAL A 339 11.03 34.21 -3.23
C VAL A 339 9.79 34.23 -4.11
N ASP A 340 9.56 33.14 -4.85
CA ASP A 340 8.35 32.88 -5.62
C ASP A 340 7.53 31.79 -4.93
N ILE A 341 6.26 32.07 -4.64
CA ILE A 341 5.33 31.15 -4.01
C ILE A 341 4.25 30.78 -5.02
N ARG A 342 4.17 29.49 -5.31
CA ARG A 342 3.19 28.92 -6.24
C ARG A 342 2.25 27.97 -5.50
N TRP A 343 0.99 28.00 -5.89
CA TRP A 343 -0.04 27.06 -5.46
C TRP A 343 -0.65 26.35 -6.66
N ASN A 344 -0.51 25.02 -6.69
CA ASN A 344 -0.93 24.16 -7.80
C ASN A 344 -0.40 24.68 -9.14
N GLY A 345 0.88 25.05 -9.18
CA GLY A 345 1.56 25.57 -10.36
C GLY A 345 1.22 27.03 -10.73
N ARG A 346 0.31 27.71 -10.01
CA ARG A 346 -0.02 29.13 -10.25
C ARG A 346 0.74 30.03 -9.29
N ALA A 347 1.30 31.13 -9.77
CA ALA A 347 1.93 32.13 -8.91
C ALA A 347 0.87 32.75 -7.97
N VAL A 348 1.20 32.80 -6.67
CA VAL A 348 0.35 33.38 -5.62
C VAL A 348 0.94 34.68 -5.12
N ASP A 349 2.23 34.67 -4.77
CA ASP A 349 2.94 35.85 -4.29
C ASP A 349 4.43 35.71 -4.63
N ALA A 350 5.10 36.84 -4.83
CA ALA A 350 6.53 36.87 -5.07
C ALA A 350 7.14 38.17 -4.50
N ALA A 351 8.31 38.06 -3.87
CA ALA A 351 8.98 39.21 -3.29
C ALA A 351 10.50 39.05 -3.33
N THR A 352 11.20 40.17 -3.56
CA THR A 352 12.65 40.26 -3.34
C THR A 352 12.91 40.74 -1.92
N LEU A 353 13.56 39.90 -1.14
CA LEU A 353 13.83 40.09 0.27
C LEU A 353 15.27 40.57 0.43
N ASN A 354 15.43 41.83 0.84
CA ASN A 354 16.74 42.39 1.12
C ASN A 354 16.89 42.67 2.63
N PRO A 355 17.77 41.96 3.35
CA PRO A 355 18.01 42.19 4.78
C PRO A 355 18.39 43.63 5.12
N THR A 356 19.15 44.30 4.24
CA THR A 356 19.62 45.68 4.44
C THR A 356 18.48 46.70 4.37
N SER A 357 17.45 46.43 3.55
CA SER A 357 16.28 47.31 3.42
C SER A 357 15.46 47.40 4.70
N LEU A 358 15.53 46.37 5.55
CA LEU A 358 14.90 46.36 6.87
C LEU A 358 15.77 47.00 7.95
N SER A 359 16.96 47.52 7.60
CA SER A 359 17.93 48.16 8.51
C SER A 359 18.20 47.34 9.78
N ILE A 360 18.17 46.02 9.64
CA ILE A 360 18.58 45.09 10.70
C ILE A 360 20.09 45.28 10.82
N GLY A 361 20.58 45.69 11.99
CA GLY A 361 21.98 46.07 12.18
C GLY A 361 22.95 44.96 11.73
N SER A 362 24.19 45.33 11.40
CA SER A 362 25.24 44.38 10.96
C SER A 362 25.57 43.30 12.00
N ASN A 363 25.20 43.53 13.27
CA ASN A 363 25.36 42.58 14.37
C ASN A 363 24.18 41.60 14.50
N GLY A 364 23.28 41.57 13.52
CA GLY A 364 22.14 40.68 13.51
C GLY A 364 22.53 39.20 13.39
N PRO A 365 21.56 38.29 13.61
CA PRO A 365 21.73 36.86 13.44
C PRO A 365 22.22 36.51 12.02
N LYS A 366 23.03 35.46 11.91
CA LYS A 366 23.52 34.99 10.60
C LYS A 366 22.40 34.43 9.71
N ASP A 367 21.26 34.07 10.28
CA ASP A 367 20.08 33.50 9.63
C ASP A 367 18.97 34.53 9.32
N VAL A 368 19.27 35.84 9.37
CA VAL A 368 18.29 36.91 9.10
C VAL A 368 17.57 36.70 7.76
N ALA A 369 18.30 36.38 6.68
CA ALA A 369 17.70 36.16 5.37
C ALA A 369 16.67 35.02 5.41
N GLN A 370 16.99 33.91 6.06
CA GLN A 370 16.09 32.75 6.21
C GLN A 370 14.88 33.09 7.08
N ARG A 371 15.04 33.91 8.12
CA ARG A 371 13.91 34.40 8.94
C ARG A 371 12.97 35.30 8.16
N LEU A 372 13.49 36.16 7.27
CA LEU A 372 12.68 36.97 6.36
C LEU A 372 11.91 36.07 5.37
N GLN A 373 12.59 35.07 4.79
CA GLN A 373 11.99 34.10 3.88
C GLN A 373 10.84 33.34 4.57
N ALA A 374 11.08 32.80 5.77
CA ALA A 374 10.07 32.13 6.57
C ALA A 374 8.87 33.04 6.89
N ALA A 375 9.11 34.31 7.26
CA ALA A 375 8.05 35.27 7.52
C ALA A 375 7.19 35.59 6.30
N PHE A 376 7.80 35.73 5.12
CA PHE A 376 7.08 35.91 3.87
C PHE A 376 6.22 34.69 3.52
N ILE A 377 6.80 33.48 3.60
CA ILE A 377 6.10 32.21 3.34
C ILE A 377 4.92 32.04 4.30
N THR A 378 5.14 32.13 5.61
CA THR A 378 4.10 31.94 6.63
C THR A 378 2.97 32.96 6.48
N THR A 379 3.28 34.23 6.22
CA THR A 379 2.25 35.26 6.03
C THR A 379 1.41 35.00 4.79
N THR A 380 2.02 34.55 3.69
CA THR A 380 1.32 34.20 2.45
C THR A 380 0.38 33.01 2.65
N LEU A 381 0.85 31.97 3.35
CA LEU A 381 0.04 30.80 3.70
C LEU A 381 -1.14 31.17 4.60
N VAL A 382 -0.90 31.97 5.64
CA VAL A 382 -1.93 32.43 6.58
C VAL A 382 -3.00 33.28 5.90
N ASN A 383 -2.61 34.16 4.98
CA ASN A 383 -3.56 34.99 4.23
C ASN A 383 -4.42 34.15 3.26
N THR A 384 -3.92 33.00 2.82
CA THR A 384 -4.66 32.10 1.92
C THR A 384 -5.63 31.19 2.69
N TYR A 385 -5.25 30.72 3.87
CA TYR A 385 -6.03 29.78 4.68
C TYR A 385 -6.77 30.49 5.83
N ALA A 386 -8.10 30.60 5.70
CA ALA A 386 -8.96 31.30 6.65
C ALA A 386 -8.96 30.73 8.08
N ASP A 387 -8.45 29.52 8.28
CA ASP A 387 -8.38 28.83 9.57
C ASP A 387 -6.99 28.84 10.22
N MET A 388 -5.99 29.43 9.57
CA MET A 388 -4.70 29.69 10.19
C MET A 388 -4.76 30.99 11.00
N THR A 389 -5.00 30.88 12.31
CA THR A 389 -5.09 32.03 13.22
C THR A 389 -3.73 32.45 13.82
N GLY A 390 -2.61 32.12 13.15
CA GLY A 390 -1.29 31.97 13.78
C GLY A 390 -0.44 33.23 13.97
N LEU A 391 -0.75 34.37 13.34
CA LEU A 391 0.13 35.55 13.34
C LEU A 391 -0.31 36.67 14.28
N TYR A 392 -1.18 36.38 15.25
CA TYR A 392 -1.65 37.35 16.27
C TYR A 392 -2.15 38.69 15.66
N GLY A 393 -2.82 38.61 14.52
CA GLY A 393 -3.38 39.76 13.80
C GLY A 393 -2.43 40.40 12.78
N ALA A 394 -1.17 40.00 12.70
CA ALA A 394 -0.24 40.49 11.68
C ALA A 394 -0.66 40.01 10.27
N THR A 395 -0.62 40.95 9.33
CA THR A 395 -1.01 40.82 7.92
C THR A 395 0.15 41.13 6.96
N ARG A 396 1.17 41.84 7.44
CA ARG A 396 2.36 42.21 6.65
C ARG A 396 3.59 41.43 7.08
N TRP A 397 4.21 40.74 6.12
CA TRP A 397 5.37 39.88 6.38
C TRP A 397 6.56 40.63 6.97
N ARG A 398 6.78 41.90 6.61
CA ARG A 398 7.89 42.71 7.15
C ARG A 398 7.79 42.88 8.67
N SER A 399 6.58 43.12 9.18
CA SER A 399 6.33 43.23 10.62
C SER A 399 6.61 41.91 11.33
N VAL A 400 6.17 40.80 10.73
CA VAL A 400 6.42 39.45 11.26
C VAL A 400 7.92 39.13 11.27
N ALA A 401 8.63 39.44 10.18
CA ALA A 401 10.07 39.23 10.07
C ALA A 401 10.86 40.02 11.12
N LEU A 402 10.55 41.30 11.32
CA LEU A 402 11.18 42.14 12.34
C LEU A 402 10.93 41.60 13.75
N ALA A 403 9.70 41.20 14.05
CA ALA A 403 9.37 40.58 15.34
C ALA A 403 10.10 39.25 15.55
N PHE A 404 10.24 38.44 14.50
CA PHE A 404 10.91 37.15 14.58
C PHE A 404 12.44 37.27 14.70
N VAL A 405 13.05 38.26 14.03
CA VAL A 405 14.46 38.59 14.20
C VAL A 405 14.70 39.12 15.62
N ALA A 406 13.80 39.93 16.18
CA ALA A 406 13.95 40.49 17.53
C ALA A 406 13.97 39.42 18.65
N VAL A 407 13.55 38.17 18.39
CA VAL A 407 13.66 37.06 19.37
C VAL A 407 15.11 36.59 19.55
N SER A 408 15.98 36.88 18.60
CA SER A 408 17.41 36.57 18.70
C SER A 408 18.13 37.38 19.78
N PRO A 409 19.36 36.99 20.19
CA PRO A 409 20.10 37.66 21.26
C PRO A 409 20.59 39.06 20.81
N PHE A 410 19.70 40.04 20.90
CA PHE A 410 19.99 41.47 20.83
C PHE A 410 20.00 42.07 22.23
N ASP A 411 20.72 43.19 22.38
CA ASP A 411 20.51 44.06 23.54
C ASP A 411 19.06 44.59 23.58
N ASP A 412 18.62 45.04 24.75
CA ASP A 412 17.22 45.44 24.95
C ASP A 412 16.84 46.67 24.12
N ALA A 413 17.80 47.55 23.82
CA ALA A 413 17.58 48.76 23.03
C ALA A 413 17.28 48.42 21.56
N GLU A 414 18.10 47.58 20.93
CA GLU A 414 17.94 47.14 19.55
C GLU A 414 16.71 46.24 19.41
N ARG A 415 16.46 45.35 20.38
CA ARG A 415 15.24 44.53 20.43
C ARG A 415 13.99 45.41 20.44
N LYS A 416 13.94 46.40 21.33
CA LYS A 416 12.83 47.35 21.42
C LYS A 416 12.68 48.20 20.16
N ARG A 417 13.80 48.58 19.52
CA ARG A 417 13.81 49.29 18.22
C ARG A 417 13.16 48.45 17.13
N LEU A 418 13.56 47.19 16.98
CA LEU A 418 13.01 46.27 15.98
C LEU A 418 11.52 46.01 16.19
N LEU A 419 11.10 45.76 17.44
CA LEU A 419 9.68 45.53 17.78
C LEU A 419 8.83 46.79 17.57
N THR A 420 9.36 47.97 17.88
CA THR A 420 8.68 49.24 17.58
C THR A 420 8.46 49.41 16.08
N ARG A 421 9.48 49.14 15.27
CA ARG A 421 9.36 49.18 13.80
C ARG A 421 8.38 48.13 13.29
N ALA A 422 8.38 46.93 13.87
CA ALA A 422 7.40 45.90 13.53
C ALA A 422 5.95 46.39 13.74
N VAL A 423 5.67 47.09 14.85
CA VAL A 423 4.35 47.68 15.11
C VAL A 423 4.02 48.84 14.14
N VAL A 424 5.01 49.64 13.74
CA VAL A 424 4.81 50.69 12.74
C VAL A 424 4.46 50.09 11.37
N GLU A 425 5.17 49.02 10.97
CA GLU A 425 4.91 48.32 9.72
C GLU A 425 3.52 47.68 9.69
N ASP A 426 3.10 47.08 10.80
CA ASP A 426 1.76 46.52 10.97
C ASP A 426 1.23 46.77 12.39
N PRO A 427 0.36 47.78 12.56
CA PRO A 427 -0.24 48.08 13.86
C PRO A 427 -1.03 46.92 14.44
N ARG A 428 -1.49 45.96 13.63
CA ARG A 428 -2.27 44.80 14.08
C ARG A 428 -1.42 43.68 14.66
N ASN A 429 -0.09 43.74 14.56
CA ASN A 429 0.81 42.75 15.14
C ASN A 429 0.82 42.85 16.68
N ALA A 430 -0.07 42.09 17.33
CA ALA A 430 -0.20 42.11 18.79
C ALA A 430 1.01 41.53 19.52
N LEU A 431 1.74 40.59 18.88
CA LEU A 431 2.94 39.98 19.44
C LEU A 431 4.07 41.00 19.54
N ALA A 432 4.32 41.75 18.46
CA ALA A 432 5.31 42.82 18.47
C ALA A 432 4.97 43.92 19.49
N ARG A 433 3.67 44.26 19.60
CA ARG A 433 3.20 45.27 20.56
C ARG A 433 3.49 44.86 22.00
N ARG A 434 3.10 43.63 22.39
CA ARG A 434 3.37 43.11 23.73
C ARG A 434 4.86 43.01 24.02
N GLY A 435 5.64 42.50 23.07
CA GLY A 435 7.09 42.36 23.24
C GLY A 435 7.83 43.69 23.40
N ARG A 436 7.30 44.79 22.84
CA ARG A 436 7.88 46.14 22.96
C ARG A 436 7.64 46.76 24.34
N ASP A 437 6.51 46.42 24.95
CA ASP A 437 6.04 47.03 26.20
C ASP A 437 6.64 46.31 27.44
N ASN A 438 7.11 45.07 27.27
CA ASN A 438 7.98 44.34 28.20
C ASN A 438 9.44 44.73 28.00
#